data_AF-A0A1R4GYV6-F1
#
_entry.id   AF-A0A1R4GYV6-F1
#
_cell.length_a   1.000
_cell.length_b   1.000
_cell.length_c   1.000
_cell.angle_alpha   90.00
_cell.angle_beta   90.00
_cell.angle_gamma   90.00
#
_symmetry.space_group_name_H-M   'P 1'
#
loop_
_entity.id
_entity.type
_entity.pdbx_description
1 polymer ?
#
loop_
_entity_poly.entity_id
_entity_poly.type
_entity_poly.pdbx_seq_one_letter_code
_entity_poly.pdbx_strand_id
1 'polypeptide(L)'
;MGNERRKPHSIPNLLVNLGLFSPSVTALLSHIKIVLIETSHPGNIGAVARAMKNMQMSNLWLVAPKIFPSADATSRASGADDVLSGAVVCSSVQEAISDCQIVMGASARCRTISWPELTPRTCAEKFVSPNSAQKIAILFGRENSGLKNHELDLCQYLLRIPCNSEYSSLNIAAAVQVVCYELFVTAGLQQPIDIGDRGEIPLATAEQMESFYTHLLQTLYDIDFMQGNSSSSIMRRLRRIYNRVQLDTKELDILRGILRMSQGNKRKP
;
A
#
# COMPACT_ATOMS: atom_id res chain seq x y z
N MET A 1 32.76 -33.51 -32.75
CA MET A 1 33.02 -33.07 -31.37
C MET A 1 32.76 -31.58 -31.30
N GLY A 2 31.78 -31.15 -30.53
CA GLY A 2 31.39 -29.73 -30.42
C GLY A 2 29.96 -29.60 -29.91
N ASN A 3 29.74 -30.06 -28.67
CA ASN A 3 28.44 -30.04 -28.00
C ASN A 3 28.22 -28.64 -27.39
N GLU A 4 27.51 -27.75 -28.08
CA GLU A 4 27.11 -26.45 -27.53
C GLU A 4 25.98 -26.64 -26.51
N ARG A 5 26.36 -26.53 -25.23
CA ARG A 5 25.43 -26.48 -24.10
C ARG A 5 24.56 -25.23 -24.22
N ARG A 6 23.27 -25.41 -24.54
CA ARG A 6 22.23 -24.41 -24.26
C ARG A 6 22.26 -24.08 -22.77
N LYS A 7 22.56 -22.83 -22.42
CA LYS A 7 22.38 -22.32 -21.06
C LYS A 7 20.88 -22.41 -20.70
N PRO A 8 20.51 -22.86 -19.50
CA PRO A 8 19.12 -22.87 -19.08
C PRO A 8 18.66 -21.42 -18.92
N HIS A 9 17.66 -21.02 -19.71
CA HIS A 9 16.92 -19.81 -19.44
C HIS A 9 16.31 -19.90 -18.04
N SER A 10 16.48 -18.82 -17.30
CA SER A 10 16.00 -18.58 -15.95
C SER A 10 14.51 -18.94 -15.80
N ILE A 11 14.26 -20.10 -15.21
CA ILE A 11 12.96 -20.63 -14.78
C ILE A 11 12.12 -19.67 -13.89
N PRO A 12 12.66 -18.70 -13.12
CA PRO A 12 11.83 -17.83 -12.27
C PRO A 12 10.75 -17.04 -13.02
N ASN A 13 11.02 -16.64 -14.27
CA ASN A 13 10.12 -15.74 -15.00
C ASN A 13 8.86 -16.41 -15.54
N LEU A 14 8.81 -17.75 -15.64
CA LEU A 14 7.63 -18.46 -16.13
C LEU A 14 6.60 -18.69 -15.02
N LEU A 15 7.04 -18.80 -13.76
CA LEU A 15 6.17 -19.07 -12.60
C LEU A 15 5.43 -17.83 -12.10
N VAL A 16 6.04 -16.64 -12.21
CA VAL A 16 5.40 -15.36 -11.88
C VAL A 16 4.23 -15.06 -12.83
N ASN A 17 4.38 -15.37 -14.13
CA ASN A 17 3.33 -15.17 -15.13
C ASN A 17 2.15 -16.15 -15.01
N LEU A 18 2.30 -17.24 -14.24
CA LEU A 18 1.24 -18.23 -14.01
C LEU A 18 0.43 -17.97 -12.73
N GLY A 19 0.72 -16.89 -11.98
CA GLY A 19 -0.01 -16.55 -10.75
C GLY A 19 0.21 -17.54 -9.59
N LEU A 20 1.20 -18.43 -9.69
CA LEU A 20 1.41 -19.52 -8.72
C LEU A 20 2.32 -19.12 -7.54
N PHE A 21 3.00 -17.97 -7.60
CA PHE A 21 3.80 -17.42 -6.50
C PHE A 21 3.84 -15.89 -6.58
N SER A 22 3.04 -15.21 -5.76
CA SER A 22 3.27 -13.78 -5.48
C SER A 22 4.42 -13.66 -4.47
N PRO A 23 5.49 -12.89 -4.76
CA PRO A 23 6.57 -12.69 -3.80
C PRO A 23 6.01 -12.04 -2.53
N SER A 24 6.51 -12.43 -1.35
CA SER A 24 6.07 -11.82 -0.09
C SER A 24 6.37 -10.31 -0.07
N VAL A 25 5.60 -9.55 0.70
CA VAL A 25 5.84 -8.10 0.88
C VAL A 25 7.28 -7.82 1.32
N THR A 26 7.83 -8.61 2.24
CA THR A 26 9.23 -8.49 2.65
C THR A 26 10.20 -8.67 1.50
N ALA A 27 9.96 -9.64 0.59
CA ALA A 27 10.81 -9.83 -0.58
C ALA A 27 10.76 -8.61 -1.52
N LEU A 28 9.56 -8.06 -1.74
CA LEU A 28 9.32 -6.87 -2.57
C LEU A 28 9.94 -5.58 -2.02
N LEU A 29 10.29 -5.52 -0.73
CA LEU A 29 10.88 -4.33 -0.11
C LEU A 29 12.36 -4.50 0.25
N SER A 30 12.89 -5.72 0.15
CA SER A 30 14.25 -6.07 0.58
C SER A 30 15.37 -5.31 -0.15
N HIS A 31 15.11 -4.86 -1.39
CA HIS A 31 16.05 -4.07 -2.20
C HIS A 31 16.10 -2.58 -1.82
N ILE A 32 15.26 -2.12 -0.89
CA ILE A 32 15.18 -0.72 -0.47
C ILE A 32 15.92 -0.53 0.86
N LYS A 33 16.92 0.34 0.84
CA LYS A 33 17.70 0.78 2.00
C LYS A 33 17.16 2.10 2.55
N ILE A 34 16.95 2.15 3.85
CA ILE A 34 16.74 3.41 4.57
C ILE A 34 18.09 3.84 5.15
N VAL A 35 18.56 5.02 4.76
CA VAL A 35 19.87 5.54 5.19
C VAL A 35 19.66 6.79 6.03
N LEU A 36 20.11 6.78 7.29
CA LEU A 36 20.08 7.94 8.17
C LEU A 36 21.48 8.57 8.26
N ILE A 37 21.56 9.87 7.99
CA ILE A 37 22.84 10.58 7.92
C ILE A 37 23.02 11.48 9.14
N GLU A 38 24.09 11.21 9.90
CA GLU A 38 24.52 11.96 11.08
C GLU A 38 23.37 12.24 12.07
N THR A 39 22.53 11.24 12.34
CA THR A 39 21.41 11.38 13.28
C THR A 39 21.92 11.84 14.65
N SER A 40 21.32 12.91 15.17
CA SER A 40 21.78 13.57 16.39
C SER A 40 21.27 12.85 17.63
N HIS A 41 19.98 12.53 17.66
CA HIS A 41 19.34 11.91 18.81
C HIS A 41 19.17 10.40 18.60
N PRO A 42 19.76 9.53 19.45
CA PRO A 42 19.66 8.08 19.30
C PRO A 42 18.21 7.57 19.35
N GLY A 43 17.33 8.23 20.11
CA GLY A 43 15.90 7.90 20.14
C GLY A 43 15.23 7.99 18.77
N ASN A 44 15.68 8.87 17.87
CA ASN A 44 15.17 8.93 16.51
C ASN A 44 15.53 7.67 15.71
N ILE A 45 16.75 7.12 15.90
CA ILE A 45 17.16 5.86 15.27
C ILE A 45 16.23 4.72 15.71
N GLY A 46 15.92 4.65 17.01
CA GLY A 46 14.95 3.70 17.55
C GLY A 46 13.55 3.86 16.96
N ALA A 47 13.06 5.10 16.88
CA ALA A 47 11.76 5.39 16.27
C ALA A 47 11.70 5.04 14.77
N VAL A 48 12.80 5.27 14.03
CA VAL A 48 12.94 4.84 12.63
C VAL A 48 12.87 3.31 12.52
N ALA A 49 13.63 2.58 13.33
CA ALA A 49 13.62 1.12 13.32
C ALA A 49 12.22 0.56 13.58
N ARG A 50 11.49 1.15 14.53
CA ARG A 50 10.09 0.81 14.80
C ARG A 50 9.18 1.07 13.59
N ALA A 51 9.32 2.23 12.96
CA ALA A 51 8.53 2.59 11.78
C ALA A 51 8.79 1.63 10.60
N MET A 52 10.05 1.25 10.37
CA MET A 52 10.43 0.28 9.35
C MET A 52 9.85 -1.11 9.65
N LYS A 53 9.98 -1.60 10.89
CA LYS A 53 9.48 -2.92 11.27
C LYS A 53 7.95 -3.03 11.13
N ASN A 54 7.22 -1.99 11.52
CA ASN A 54 5.76 -1.93 11.33
C ASN A 54 5.35 -2.08 9.85
N MET A 55 6.23 -1.74 8.92
CA MET A 55 6.02 -1.78 7.48
C MET A 55 6.82 -2.89 6.79
N GLN A 56 7.25 -3.91 7.55
CA GLN A 56 8.01 -5.08 7.07
C GLN A 56 9.34 -4.76 6.37
N MET A 57 9.99 -3.66 6.75
CA MET A 57 11.33 -3.29 6.28
C MET A 57 12.38 -3.46 7.38
N SER A 58 13.60 -3.85 7.00
CA SER A 58 14.68 -4.12 7.94
C SER A 58 16.07 -3.61 7.51
N ASN A 59 16.23 -3.14 6.27
CA ASN A 59 17.52 -2.73 5.71
C ASN A 59 17.88 -1.29 6.10
N LEU A 60 18.34 -1.11 7.34
CA LEU A 60 18.70 0.19 7.93
C LEU A 60 20.22 0.42 7.85
N TRP A 61 20.61 1.60 7.37
CA TRP A 61 21.99 2.06 7.30
C TRP A 61 22.15 3.38 8.05
N LEU A 62 23.24 3.52 8.79
CA LEU A 62 23.55 4.68 9.60
C LEU A 62 24.91 5.25 9.16
N VAL A 63 24.91 6.46 8.62
CA VAL A 63 26.14 7.17 8.22
C VAL A 63 26.57 8.07 9.36
N ALA A 64 27.69 7.74 10.00
CA ALA A 64 28.28 8.51 11.09
C ALA A 64 27.26 9.01 12.16
N PRO A 65 26.41 8.14 12.74
CA PRO A 65 25.46 8.55 13.78
C PRO A 65 26.22 9.12 14.98
N LYS A 66 25.66 10.14 15.66
CA LYS A 66 26.34 10.75 16.82
C LYS A 66 26.47 9.80 18.00
N ILE A 67 25.43 8.99 18.23
CA ILE A 67 25.38 8.00 19.32
C ILE A 67 24.66 6.75 18.79
N PHE A 68 25.41 5.66 18.63
CA PHE A 68 24.86 4.34 18.31
C PHE A 68 25.93 3.26 18.59
N PRO A 69 25.61 2.13 19.23
CA PRO A 69 24.32 1.77 19.83
C PRO A 69 23.98 2.63 21.07
N SER A 70 22.71 2.63 21.50
CA SER A 70 22.26 3.40 22.66
C SER A 70 21.01 2.77 23.29
N ALA A 71 20.95 2.79 24.63
CA ALA A 71 19.76 2.36 25.38
C ALA A 71 18.51 3.17 25.00
N ASP A 72 18.66 4.45 24.65
CA ASP A 72 17.55 5.29 24.18
C ASP A 72 17.00 4.81 22.84
N ALA A 73 17.88 4.38 21.93
CA ALA A 73 17.47 3.82 20.65
C ALA A 73 16.71 2.50 20.86
N THR A 74 17.26 1.60 21.68
CA THR A 74 16.62 0.32 22.04
C THR A 74 15.25 0.53 22.69
N SER A 75 15.17 1.39 23.71
CA SER A 75 13.92 1.74 24.39
C SER A 75 12.88 2.27 23.40
N ARG A 76 13.29 3.16 22.50
CA ARG A 76 12.37 3.76 21.53
C ARG A 76 11.96 2.83 20.39
N ALA A 77 12.77 1.84 20.07
CA ALA A 77 12.47 0.83 19.06
C ALA A 77 11.33 -0.11 19.47
N SER A 78 11.10 -0.32 20.77
CA SER A 78 9.90 -1.00 21.29
C SER A 78 9.61 -2.33 20.58
N GLY A 79 10.60 -3.24 20.54
CA GLY A 79 10.49 -4.55 19.91
C GLY A 79 11.02 -4.63 18.46
N ALA A 80 11.56 -3.53 17.93
CA ALA A 80 12.30 -3.51 16.65
C ALA A 80 13.82 -3.66 16.84
N ASP A 81 14.22 -4.42 17.86
CA ASP A 81 15.62 -4.66 18.23
C ASP A 81 16.40 -5.40 17.15
N ASP A 82 15.73 -6.27 16.40
CA ASP A 82 16.25 -6.95 15.22
C ASP A 82 16.70 -5.97 14.13
N VAL A 83 15.88 -4.95 13.82
CA VAL A 83 16.25 -3.91 12.84
C VAL A 83 17.44 -3.09 13.33
N LEU A 84 17.50 -2.77 14.63
CA LEU A 84 18.67 -2.09 15.21
C LEU A 84 19.93 -2.98 15.17
N SER A 85 19.80 -4.26 15.49
CA SER A 85 20.92 -5.21 15.49
C SER A 85 21.45 -5.50 14.09
N GLY A 86 20.57 -5.46 13.08
CA GLY A 86 20.93 -5.60 11.67
C GLY A 86 21.36 -4.29 11.01
N ALA A 87 21.33 -3.15 11.72
CA ALA A 87 21.69 -1.87 11.15
C ALA A 87 23.19 -1.80 10.83
N VAL A 88 23.51 -1.36 9.62
CA VAL A 88 24.92 -1.22 9.19
C VAL A 88 25.39 0.21 9.46
N VAL A 89 26.47 0.34 10.22
CA VAL A 89 27.11 1.63 10.51
C VAL A 89 28.28 1.84 9.57
N CYS A 90 28.32 2.99 8.91
CA CYS A 90 29.35 3.34 7.93
C CYS A 90 29.83 4.79 8.11
N SER A 91 30.94 5.11 7.46
CA SER A 91 31.64 6.38 7.64
C SER A 91 31.18 7.49 6.69
N SER A 92 30.62 7.12 5.54
CA SER A 92 30.29 8.04 4.45
C SER A 92 29.01 7.65 3.73
N VAL A 93 28.37 8.62 3.07
CA VAL A 93 27.18 8.37 2.24
C VAL A 93 27.54 7.48 1.05
N GLN A 94 28.73 7.68 0.46
CA GLN A 94 29.25 6.92 -0.66
C GLN A 94 29.37 5.43 -0.33
N GLU A 95 29.81 5.09 0.87
CA GLU A 95 29.85 3.71 1.36
C GLU A 95 28.44 3.10 1.42
N ALA A 96 27.48 3.84 2.01
CA ALA A 96 26.10 3.38 2.16
C ALA A 96 25.37 3.13 0.83
N ILE A 97 25.71 3.89 -0.21
CA ILE A 97 25.04 3.82 -1.53
C ILE A 97 25.82 3.03 -2.59
N SER A 98 27.00 2.49 -2.25
CA SER A 98 27.96 1.93 -3.21
C SER A 98 27.42 0.80 -4.09
N ASP A 99 26.43 0.05 -3.62
CA ASP A 99 25.76 -1.05 -4.33
C ASP A 99 24.35 -0.68 -4.85
N CYS A 100 23.91 0.57 -4.70
CA CYS A 100 22.59 1.04 -5.12
C CYS A 100 22.63 1.62 -6.54
N GLN A 101 21.63 1.26 -7.35
CA GLN A 101 21.46 1.81 -8.69
C GLN A 101 20.64 3.12 -8.67
N ILE A 102 19.83 3.33 -7.63
CA ILE A 102 19.02 4.53 -7.45
C ILE A 102 19.23 5.08 -6.04
N VAL A 103 19.48 6.38 -5.95
CA VAL A 103 19.69 7.14 -4.71
C VAL A 103 18.72 8.31 -4.69
N MET A 104 17.93 8.39 -3.62
CA MET A 104 16.90 9.42 -3.43
C MET A 104 17.15 10.19 -2.14
N GLY A 105 17.11 11.52 -2.20
CA GLY A 105 17.26 12.38 -1.03
C GLY A 105 15.92 12.87 -0.51
N ALA A 106 15.56 12.57 0.73
CA ALA A 106 14.36 13.11 1.35
C ALA A 106 14.55 14.61 1.66
N SER A 107 13.68 15.48 1.13
CA SER A 107 13.77 16.93 1.35
C SER A 107 12.40 17.60 1.37
N ALA A 108 12.22 18.54 2.31
CA ALA A 108 11.04 19.39 2.39
C ALA A 108 11.19 20.73 1.62
N ARG A 109 12.44 21.13 1.30
CA ARG A 109 12.76 22.45 0.74
C ARG A 109 12.79 22.41 -0.79
N CYS A 110 12.16 23.39 -1.43
CA CYS A 110 12.45 23.70 -2.83
C CYS A 110 13.91 24.18 -2.93
N ARG A 111 14.69 23.55 -3.78
CA ARG A 111 16.11 23.91 -3.98
C ARG A 111 16.26 24.71 -5.27
N THR A 112 17.34 25.49 -5.35
CA THR A 112 17.63 26.38 -6.48
C THR A 112 17.94 25.60 -7.78
N ILE A 113 18.48 24.40 -7.64
CA ILE A 113 18.70 23.46 -8.73
C ILE A 113 17.51 22.49 -8.77
N SER A 114 17.01 22.21 -9.97
CA SER A 114 15.86 21.31 -10.16
C SER A 114 16.35 19.87 -10.32
N TRP A 115 16.00 19.03 -9.34
CA TRP A 115 16.05 17.58 -9.47
C TRP A 115 14.64 17.06 -9.81
N PRO A 116 14.52 15.90 -10.47
CA PRO A 116 13.25 15.21 -10.55
C PRO A 116 12.72 14.91 -9.14
N GLU A 117 11.51 15.38 -8.85
CA GLU A 117 10.85 15.18 -7.55
C GLU A 117 9.85 14.03 -7.63
N LEU A 118 9.81 13.21 -6.58
CA LEU A 118 8.82 12.16 -6.37
C LEU A 118 8.13 12.37 -5.03
N THR A 119 6.84 12.06 -4.97
CA THR A 119 6.15 11.89 -3.69
C THR A 119 6.39 10.46 -3.19
N PRO A 120 6.18 10.17 -1.90
CA PRO A 120 6.22 8.79 -1.39
C PRO A 120 5.38 7.81 -2.21
N ARG A 121 4.18 8.23 -2.62
CA ARG A 121 3.29 7.42 -3.46
C ARG A 121 3.88 7.13 -4.84
N THR A 122 4.29 8.17 -5.57
CA THR A 122 4.83 7.99 -6.92
C THR A 122 6.19 7.29 -6.90
N CYS A 123 6.95 7.42 -5.81
CA CYS A 123 8.15 6.62 -5.55
C CYS A 123 7.78 5.14 -5.40
N ALA A 124 6.78 4.81 -4.57
CA ALA A 124 6.35 3.44 -4.35
C ALA A 124 5.83 2.79 -5.64
N GLU A 125 4.94 3.45 -6.36
CA GLU A 125 4.41 2.99 -7.66
C GLU A 125 5.50 2.72 -8.69
N LYS A 126 6.58 3.53 -8.68
CA LYS A 126 7.66 3.42 -9.65
C LYS A 126 8.65 2.29 -9.32
N PHE A 127 8.91 2.05 -8.05
CA PHE A 127 10.07 1.25 -7.60
C PHE A 127 9.71 -0.02 -6.83
N VAL A 128 8.45 -0.20 -6.42
CA VAL A 128 7.97 -1.44 -5.82
C VAL A 128 7.37 -2.31 -6.93
N SER A 129 8.13 -3.32 -7.37
CA SER A 129 7.72 -4.25 -8.42
C SER A 129 8.35 -5.62 -8.20
N PRO A 130 7.64 -6.73 -8.53
CA PRO A 130 8.19 -8.10 -8.47
C PRO A 130 9.48 -8.30 -9.27
N ASN A 131 9.66 -7.51 -10.34
CA ASN A 131 10.79 -7.63 -11.26
C ASN A 131 11.89 -6.58 -11.01
N SER A 132 11.83 -5.85 -9.89
CA SER A 132 12.85 -4.86 -9.57
C SER A 132 14.17 -5.53 -9.21
N ALA A 133 15.16 -5.41 -10.10
CA ALA A 133 16.54 -5.83 -9.84
C ALA A 133 17.41 -4.71 -9.25
N GLN A 134 16.87 -3.49 -9.18
CA GLN A 134 17.62 -2.30 -8.76
C GLN A 134 17.56 -2.16 -7.25
N LYS A 135 18.72 -2.07 -6.60
CA LYS A 135 18.87 -1.66 -5.21
C LYS A 135 18.71 -0.15 -5.10
N ILE A 136 17.99 0.28 -4.07
CA ILE A 136 17.55 1.65 -3.90
C ILE A 136 17.98 2.15 -2.52
N ALA A 137 18.57 3.33 -2.43
CA ALA A 137 18.82 4.03 -1.18
C ALA A 137 17.92 5.26 -1.05
N ILE A 138 17.22 5.38 0.08
CA ILE A 138 16.49 6.58 0.46
C ILE A 138 17.22 7.24 1.63
N LEU A 139 17.80 8.40 1.37
CA LEU A 139 18.61 9.16 2.31
C LEU A 139 17.75 10.12 3.13
N PHE A 140 17.87 10.04 4.46
CA PHE A 140 17.28 10.97 5.40
C PHE A 140 18.39 11.73 6.13
N GLY A 141 18.34 13.05 6.04
CA GLY A 141 19.36 13.92 6.63
C GLY A 141 19.18 14.17 8.12
N ARG A 142 20.02 15.06 8.63
CA ARG A 142 20.06 15.51 10.03
C ARG A 142 18.76 16.21 10.42
N GLU A 143 18.37 16.13 11.69
CA GLU A 143 17.09 16.66 12.18
C GLU A 143 16.91 18.16 11.92
N ASN A 144 17.97 18.95 12.14
CA ASN A 144 17.89 20.41 12.09
C ASN A 144 18.29 21.00 10.73
N SER A 145 19.12 20.29 9.96
CA SER A 145 19.75 20.82 8.74
C SER A 145 19.46 20.00 7.49
N GLY A 146 18.86 18.81 7.63
CA GLY A 146 18.57 17.90 6.53
C GLY A 146 19.85 17.42 5.82
N LEU A 147 19.71 17.21 4.51
CA LEU A 147 20.81 16.83 3.62
C LEU A 147 21.61 18.08 3.20
N LYS A 148 22.94 17.95 3.25
CA LYS A 148 23.90 18.93 2.72
C LYS A 148 23.91 18.86 1.20
N ASN A 149 24.36 19.93 0.54
CA ASN A 149 24.37 19.99 -0.93
C ASN A 149 25.17 18.86 -1.57
N HIS A 150 26.38 18.55 -1.07
CA HIS A 150 27.17 17.43 -1.60
C HIS A 150 26.53 16.05 -1.38
N GLU A 151 25.60 15.91 -0.42
CA GLU A 151 24.83 14.67 -0.22
C GLU A 151 23.66 14.61 -1.22
N LEU A 152 23.07 15.76 -1.54
CA LEU A 152 22.05 15.89 -2.60
C LEU A 152 22.64 15.66 -3.99
N ASP A 153 23.89 16.06 -4.22
CA ASP A 153 24.59 15.85 -5.50
C ASP A 153 24.78 14.35 -5.83
N LEU A 154 24.68 13.48 -4.83
CA LEU A 154 24.70 12.02 -5.00
C LEU A 154 23.33 11.43 -5.38
N CYS A 155 22.27 12.21 -5.31
CA CYS A 155 20.89 11.76 -5.50
C CYS A 155 20.43 11.95 -6.96
N GLN A 156 19.71 10.97 -7.49
CA GLN A 156 19.04 11.07 -8.80
C GLN A 156 17.63 11.65 -8.67
N TYR A 157 16.99 11.49 -7.51
CA TYR A 157 15.66 12.02 -7.21
C TYR A 157 15.63 12.72 -5.86
N LEU A 158 14.74 13.71 -5.75
CA LEU A 158 14.30 14.20 -4.44
C LEU A 158 12.98 13.55 -4.06
N LEU A 159 12.91 13.05 -2.84
CA LEU A 159 11.68 12.52 -2.27
C LEU A 159 11.04 13.59 -1.39
N ARG A 160 9.92 14.13 -1.84
CA ARG A 160 9.20 15.21 -1.16
C ARG A 160 7.87 14.72 -0.62
N ILE A 161 7.71 14.77 0.70
CA ILE A 161 6.45 14.47 1.36
C ILE A 161 5.56 15.71 1.26
N PRO A 162 4.38 15.65 0.61
CA PRO A 162 3.44 16.76 0.62
C PRO A 162 3.02 17.07 2.07
N CYS A 163 3.21 18.31 2.49
CA CYS A 163 2.94 18.79 3.85
C CYS A 163 2.38 20.22 3.79
N ASN A 164 1.93 20.74 4.92
CA ASN A 164 1.61 22.17 5.05
C ASN A 164 2.81 23.02 4.59
N SER A 165 2.59 23.93 3.63
CA SER A 165 3.63 24.81 3.10
C SER A 165 4.24 25.73 4.17
N GLU A 166 3.47 26.09 5.19
CA GLU A 166 3.91 26.95 6.30
C GLU A 166 4.68 26.18 7.39
N TYR A 167 4.51 24.86 7.44
CA TYR A 167 5.16 24.00 8.43
C TYR A 167 5.45 22.61 7.85
N SER A 168 6.53 22.52 7.08
CA SER A 168 6.89 21.35 6.27
C SER A 168 8.00 20.48 6.88
N SER A 169 8.49 20.83 8.06
CA SER A 169 9.59 20.11 8.73
C SER A 169 9.06 18.97 9.58
N LEU A 170 8.96 17.79 9.00
CA LEU A 170 8.62 16.57 9.73
C LEU A 170 9.78 16.08 10.60
N ASN A 171 9.46 15.50 11.76
CA ASN A 171 10.42 14.67 12.49
C ASN A 171 10.90 13.51 11.58
N ILE A 172 12.18 13.15 11.67
CA ILE A 172 12.79 12.13 10.80
C ILE A 172 12.05 10.79 10.84
N ALA A 173 11.63 10.32 12.01
CA ALA A 173 10.89 9.07 12.14
C ALA A 173 9.48 9.16 11.56
N ALA A 174 8.83 10.32 11.66
CA ALA A 174 7.55 10.56 10.99
C ALA A 174 7.70 10.57 9.46
N ALA A 175 8.78 11.19 8.94
CA ALA A 175 9.07 11.18 7.52
C ALA A 175 9.34 9.75 7.01
N VAL A 176 10.18 8.98 7.71
CA VAL A 176 10.41 7.56 7.38
C VAL A 176 9.11 6.76 7.45
N GLN A 177 8.27 6.98 8.47
CA GLN A 177 7.00 6.27 8.61
C GLN A 177 6.07 6.46 7.42
N VAL A 178 5.94 7.68 6.89
CA VAL A 178 5.12 7.97 5.70
C VAL A 178 5.67 7.26 4.47
N VAL A 179 7.00 7.30 4.28
CA VAL A 179 7.66 6.65 3.14
C VAL A 179 7.52 5.13 3.21
N CYS A 180 7.85 4.52 4.34
CA CYS A 180 7.70 3.09 4.54
C CYS A 180 6.24 2.62 4.40
N TYR A 181 5.28 3.43 4.84
CA TYR A 181 3.86 3.12 4.70
C TYR A 181 3.42 3.04 3.23
N GLU A 182 3.75 4.05 2.41
CA GLU A 182 3.38 4.03 0.98
C GLU A 182 4.08 2.86 0.26
N LEU A 183 5.36 2.58 0.58
CA LEU A 183 6.05 1.39 0.06
C LEU A 183 5.34 0.08 0.43
N PHE A 184 4.94 -0.06 1.70
CA PHE A 184 4.23 -1.23 2.20
C PHE A 184 2.84 -1.40 1.57
N VAL A 185 2.06 -0.33 1.45
CA VAL A 185 0.74 -0.36 0.79
C VAL A 185 0.89 -0.82 -0.65
N THR A 186 1.82 -0.23 -1.42
CA THR A 186 2.04 -0.64 -2.81
C THR A 186 2.50 -2.10 -2.90
N ALA A 187 3.34 -2.58 -2.00
CA ALA A 187 3.74 -3.99 -1.95
C ALA A 187 2.57 -4.91 -1.56
N GLY A 188 1.69 -4.47 -0.65
CA GLY A 188 0.49 -5.19 -0.23
C GLY A 188 -0.60 -5.26 -1.30
N LEU A 189 -0.72 -4.24 -2.16
CA LEU A 189 -1.60 -4.27 -3.34
C LEU A 189 -1.16 -5.33 -4.37
N GLN A 190 0.06 -5.84 -4.29
CA GLN A 190 0.54 -6.96 -5.10
C GLN A 190 0.19 -8.33 -4.49
N GLN A 191 -0.36 -8.36 -3.26
CA GLN A 191 -0.86 -9.56 -2.63
C GLN A 191 -2.34 -9.77 -2.95
N PRO A 192 -2.80 -11.03 -3.06
CA PRO A 192 -4.23 -11.33 -3.02
C PRO A 192 -4.84 -10.79 -1.72
N ILE A 193 -5.94 -10.04 -1.80
CA ILE A 193 -6.66 -9.56 -0.62
C ILE A 193 -7.44 -10.75 -0.03
N ASP A 194 -6.99 -11.29 1.11
CA ASP A 194 -7.63 -12.42 1.81
C ASP A 194 -8.68 -12.00 2.85
N ILE A 195 -8.93 -10.68 3.02
CA ILE A 195 -9.81 -10.14 4.07
C ILE A 195 -11.05 -9.49 3.47
N GLY A 196 -12.22 -10.12 3.64
CA GLY A 196 -13.52 -9.60 3.23
C GLY A 196 -14.41 -10.65 2.57
N ASP A 197 -15.62 -10.24 2.16
CA ASP A 197 -16.42 -10.99 1.20
C ASP A 197 -15.61 -11.08 -0.11
N ARG A 198 -15.30 -12.29 -0.56
CA ARG A 198 -14.46 -12.53 -1.75
C ARG A 198 -15.17 -12.16 -3.06
N GLY A 199 -16.46 -11.81 -3.02
CA GLY A 199 -17.24 -11.63 -4.23
C GLY A 199 -17.24 -12.90 -5.08
N GLU A 200 -17.01 -14.06 -4.46
CA GLU A 200 -17.01 -15.38 -5.10
C GLU A 200 -18.39 -15.70 -5.67
N ILE A 201 -19.43 -15.14 -5.05
CA ILE A 201 -20.78 -15.18 -5.55
C ILE A 201 -20.92 -14.07 -6.58
N PRO A 202 -21.26 -14.39 -7.84
CA PRO A 202 -21.41 -13.38 -8.86
C PRO A 202 -22.51 -12.40 -8.48
N LEU A 203 -22.29 -11.13 -8.82
CA LEU A 203 -23.32 -10.10 -8.75
C LEU A 203 -24.53 -10.52 -9.59
N ALA A 204 -25.73 -10.20 -9.09
CA ALA A 204 -26.94 -10.43 -9.86
C ALA A 204 -26.88 -9.66 -11.18
N THR A 205 -27.18 -10.33 -12.28
CA THR A 205 -27.22 -9.69 -13.59
C THR A 205 -28.34 -8.66 -13.65
N ALA A 206 -28.24 -7.69 -14.57
CA ALA A 206 -29.31 -6.73 -14.81
C ALA A 206 -30.66 -7.43 -15.08
N GLU A 207 -30.65 -8.55 -15.80
CA GLU A 207 -31.84 -9.38 -16.05
C GLU A 207 -32.45 -9.94 -14.77
N GLN A 208 -31.62 -10.52 -13.88
CA GLN A 208 -32.08 -11.04 -12.60
C GLN A 208 -32.66 -9.92 -11.71
N MET A 209 -32.02 -8.75 -11.71
CA MET A 209 -32.50 -7.56 -11.00
C MET A 209 -33.84 -7.04 -11.56
N GLU A 210 -34.01 -6.98 -12.89
CA GLU A 210 -35.28 -6.59 -13.52
C GLU A 210 -36.42 -7.56 -13.19
N SER A 211 -36.13 -8.86 -13.22
CA SER A 211 -37.07 -9.90 -12.83
C SER A 211 -37.44 -9.79 -11.34
N PHE A 212 -36.48 -9.41 -10.48
CA PHE A 212 -36.76 -9.11 -9.07
C PHE A 212 -37.64 -7.87 -8.91
N TYR A 213 -37.39 -6.79 -9.65
CA TYR A 213 -38.21 -5.58 -9.56
C TYR A 213 -39.65 -5.80 -10.03
N THR A 214 -39.84 -6.64 -11.04
CA THR A 214 -41.17 -7.07 -11.48
C THR A 214 -41.90 -7.83 -10.37
N HIS A 215 -41.21 -8.80 -9.75
CA HIS A 215 -41.78 -9.57 -8.65
C HIS A 215 -42.06 -8.71 -7.41
N LEU A 216 -41.17 -7.78 -7.08
CA LEU A 216 -41.34 -6.81 -6.00
C LEU A 216 -42.57 -5.93 -6.23
N LEU A 217 -42.73 -5.37 -7.43
CA LEU A 217 -43.88 -4.55 -7.77
C LEU A 217 -45.19 -5.34 -7.62
N GLN A 218 -45.24 -6.56 -8.16
CA GLN A 218 -46.42 -7.41 -8.03
C GLN A 218 -46.73 -7.71 -6.56
N THR A 219 -45.71 -8.06 -5.76
CA THR A 219 -45.87 -8.33 -4.33
C THR A 219 -46.42 -7.12 -3.59
N LEU A 220 -45.93 -5.92 -3.89
CA LEU A 220 -46.39 -4.68 -3.25
C LEU A 220 -47.84 -4.33 -3.62
N TYR A 221 -48.31 -4.70 -4.81
CA TYR A 221 -49.73 -4.65 -5.14
C TYR A 221 -50.51 -5.73 -4.39
N ASP A 222 -50.02 -6.96 -4.37
CA ASP A 222 -50.71 -8.09 -3.74
C ASP A 222 -50.89 -7.89 -2.24
N ILE A 223 -50.01 -7.17 -1.55
CA ILE A 223 -50.16 -6.85 -0.11
C ILE A 223 -50.86 -5.50 0.16
N ASP A 224 -51.48 -4.90 -0.86
CA ASP A 224 -52.19 -3.61 -0.81
C ASP A 224 -51.33 -2.39 -0.39
N PHE A 225 -49.99 -2.51 -0.44
CA PHE A 225 -49.07 -1.40 -0.15
C PHE A 225 -49.09 -0.34 -1.26
N MET A 226 -49.20 -0.78 -2.52
CA MET A 226 -49.31 0.11 -3.67
C MET A 226 -50.77 0.44 -3.98
N GLN A 227 -51.16 1.70 -3.82
CA GLN A 227 -52.50 2.20 -4.18
C GLN A 227 -52.40 3.50 -4.99
N GLY A 228 -53.17 3.60 -6.08
CA GLY A 228 -53.26 4.81 -6.92
C GLY A 228 -52.03 5.10 -7.81
N ASN A 229 -51.92 6.35 -8.29
CA ASN A 229 -50.95 6.77 -9.31
C ASN A 229 -49.49 6.94 -8.82
N SER A 230 -49.17 6.63 -7.56
CA SER A 230 -47.85 6.86 -6.95
C SER A 230 -46.83 5.71 -7.14
N SER A 231 -47.25 4.59 -7.73
CA SER A 231 -46.44 3.35 -7.85
C SER A 231 -45.14 3.53 -8.63
N SER A 232 -45.13 4.39 -9.65
CA SER A 232 -43.95 4.67 -10.47
C SER A 232 -42.83 5.40 -9.71
N SER A 233 -43.18 6.34 -8.83
CA SER A 233 -42.21 7.09 -8.01
C SER A 233 -41.58 6.22 -6.93
N ILE A 234 -42.38 5.37 -6.29
CA ILE A 234 -41.90 4.43 -5.27
C ILE A 234 -40.98 3.38 -5.91
N MET A 235 -41.36 2.80 -7.06
CA MET A 235 -40.49 1.84 -7.75
C MET A 235 -39.17 2.46 -8.22
N ARG A 236 -39.18 3.72 -8.68
CA ARG A 236 -37.93 4.43 -8.99
C ARG A 236 -37.02 4.54 -7.76
N ARG A 237 -37.57 4.80 -6.57
CA ARG A 237 -36.79 4.87 -5.32
C ARG A 237 -36.27 3.50 -4.88
N LEU A 238 -37.10 2.45 -4.95
CA LEU A 238 -36.68 1.09 -4.62
C LEU A 238 -35.57 0.60 -5.55
N ARG A 239 -35.71 0.83 -6.86
CA ARG A 239 -34.65 0.54 -7.84
C ARG A 239 -33.33 1.27 -7.50
N ARG A 240 -33.41 2.55 -7.13
CA ARG A 240 -32.21 3.31 -6.71
C ARG A 240 -31.56 2.74 -5.44
N ILE A 241 -32.34 2.24 -4.50
CA ILE A 241 -31.81 1.62 -3.28
C ILE A 241 -31.05 0.34 -3.66
N TYR A 242 -31.72 -0.61 -4.32
CA TYR A 242 -31.15 -1.93 -4.58
C TYR A 242 -30.02 -1.90 -5.63
N ASN A 243 -30.07 -1.01 -6.63
CA ASN A 243 -28.96 -0.85 -7.58
C ASN A 243 -27.68 -0.29 -6.92
N ARG A 244 -27.80 0.49 -5.84
CA ARG A 244 -26.64 1.02 -5.12
C ARG A 244 -25.98 -0.03 -4.21
N VAL A 245 -26.74 -1.01 -3.76
CA VAL A 245 -26.26 -2.08 -2.87
C VAL A 245 -25.38 -3.10 -3.61
N GLN A 246 -25.57 -3.25 -4.93
CA GLN A 246 -24.86 -4.25 -5.75
C GLN A 246 -25.05 -5.67 -5.21
N LEU A 247 -26.30 -6.13 -5.21
CA LEU A 247 -26.65 -7.45 -4.65
C LEU A 247 -25.97 -8.60 -5.39
N ASP A 248 -25.53 -9.60 -4.64
CA ASP A 248 -25.14 -10.88 -5.20
C ASP A 248 -26.35 -11.78 -5.53
N THR A 249 -26.12 -12.87 -6.25
CA THR A 249 -27.18 -13.81 -6.63
C THR A 249 -27.90 -14.46 -5.42
N LYS A 250 -27.20 -14.75 -4.32
CA LYS A 250 -27.81 -15.35 -3.12
C LYS A 250 -28.62 -14.35 -2.33
N GLU A 251 -28.14 -13.12 -2.18
CA GLU A 251 -28.88 -12.02 -1.55
C GLU A 251 -30.17 -11.73 -2.32
N LEU A 252 -30.10 -11.73 -3.66
CA LEU A 252 -31.27 -11.57 -4.50
C LEU A 252 -32.27 -12.72 -4.31
N ASP A 253 -31.79 -13.96 -4.20
CA ASP A 253 -32.63 -15.13 -3.93
C ASP A 253 -33.32 -15.06 -2.56
N ILE A 254 -32.63 -14.56 -1.52
CA ILE A 254 -33.22 -14.31 -0.20
C ILE A 254 -34.35 -13.29 -0.31
N LEU A 255 -34.11 -12.15 -0.99
CA LEU A 255 -35.12 -11.11 -1.17
C LEU A 255 -36.33 -11.65 -1.95
N ARG A 256 -36.12 -12.43 -3.01
CA ARG A 256 -37.20 -13.10 -3.75
C ARG A 256 -37.94 -14.10 -2.87
N GLY A 257 -37.24 -14.84 -2.01
CA GLY A 257 -37.83 -15.74 -1.03
C GLY A 257 -38.80 -15.01 -0.08
N ILE A 258 -38.38 -13.86 0.45
CA ILE A 258 -39.23 -12.99 1.28
C ILE A 258 -40.50 -12.61 0.51
N LEU A 259 -40.37 -12.12 -0.73
CA LEU A 259 -41.52 -11.75 -1.56
C LEU A 259 -42.51 -12.91 -1.78
N ARG A 260 -42.01 -14.11 -2.09
CA ARG A 260 -42.85 -15.31 -2.26
C ARG A 260 -43.64 -15.62 -0.99
N MET A 261 -42.99 -15.55 0.17
CA MET A 261 -43.63 -15.85 1.46
C MET A 261 -44.68 -14.79 1.82
N SER A 262 -44.42 -13.51 1.53
CA SER A 262 -45.38 -12.42 1.75
C SER A 262 -46.66 -12.57 0.90
N GLN A 263 -46.56 -13.06 -0.33
CA GLN A 263 -47.72 -13.33 -1.19
C GLN A 263 -48.50 -14.59 -0.76
N GLY A 264 -47.83 -15.59 -0.19
CA GLY A 264 -48.42 -16.87 0.22
C GLY A 264 -49.45 -16.78 1.35
N ASN A 265 -49.37 -15.76 2.21
CA ASN A 265 -50.29 -15.58 3.35
C ASN A 265 -51.68 -15.04 2.96
N LYS A 266 -51.91 -14.61 1.71
CA LYS A 266 -53.24 -14.22 1.22
C LYS A 266 -54.08 -15.36 0.63
N ARG A 267 -53.53 -16.59 0.56
CA ARG A 267 -54.19 -17.77 -0.06
C ARG A 267 -54.81 -18.77 0.91
N LYS A 268 -54.97 -18.44 2.20
CA LYS A 268 -55.79 -19.27 3.10
C LYS A 268 -57.18 -18.60 3.28
N PRO A 269 -58.27 -19.24 2.80
CA PRO A 269 -59.62 -18.83 3.16
C PRO A 269 -59.88 -19.04 4.65
#